data_AF-A0AA36CIP3-F1
#
_entry.id   AF-A0AA36CIP3-F1
#
_cell.length_a   1.000
_cell.length_b   1.000
_cell.length_c   1.000
_cell.angle_alpha   90.00
_cell.angle_beta   90.00
_cell.angle_gamma   90.00
#
_symmetry.space_group_name_H-M   'P 1'
#
loop_
_entity.id
_entity.type
_entity.pdbx_description
1 polymer ?
#
loop_
_entity_poly.entity_id
_entity_poly.type
_entity_poly.pdbx_seq_one_letter_code
_entity_poly.pdbx_strand_id
1 'polypeptide(L)'
;MGTSCAVRVVFSLAKLTKFLHDSTLLIFMGWLIDIFLFSSLIAACDPVSVIAVFEEMHVNAFLFVNVFGEALFNDGISVVIYNIFLAFHELGPENFTTIDYVAGGVSFFVVAAGGVLLGLIFAIIVAFITNRSTTPCAESRTLLKHRATTQLIIDLNVQREVYQAPIAASSYENGAVRSAGIKNRSQTIDEKYNCFT
;
A
#
# COMPACT_ATOMS: atom_id res chain seq x y z
N MET A 1 52.11 -7.42 -33.75
CA MET A 1 51.68 -6.37 -32.78
C MET A 1 50.23 -5.90 -32.96
N GLY A 2 49.61 -5.95 -34.16
CA GLY A 2 48.27 -5.38 -34.38
C GLY A 2 47.07 -6.14 -33.81
N THR A 3 47.13 -7.48 -33.67
CA THR A 3 46.00 -8.30 -33.22
C THR A 3 45.66 -8.12 -31.74
N SER A 4 46.63 -7.76 -30.90
CA SER A 4 46.41 -7.61 -29.44
C SER A 4 45.62 -6.35 -29.07
N CYS A 5 45.69 -5.28 -29.88
CA CYS A 5 44.88 -4.07 -29.68
C CYS A 5 43.42 -4.31 -30.10
N ALA A 6 43.21 -4.97 -31.24
CA ALA A 6 41.87 -5.30 -31.74
C ALA A 6 41.07 -6.16 -30.74
N VAL A 7 41.70 -7.19 -30.16
CA VAL A 7 41.03 -8.06 -29.18
C VAL A 7 40.64 -7.30 -27.90
N ARG A 8 41.49 -6.38 -27.41
CA ARG A 8 41.18 -5.57 -26.22
C ARG A 8 40.06 -4.57 -26.48
N VAL A 9 40.01 -3.97 -27.68
CA VAL A 9 38.93 -3.06 -28.08
C VAL A 9 37.61 -3.83 -28.20
N VAL A 10 37.60 -5.00 -28.85
CA VAL A 10 36.38 -5.81 -28.98
C VAL A 10 35.87 -6.28 -27.62
N PHE A 11 36.75 -6.71 -26.70
CA PHE A 11 36.35 -7.10 -25.34
C PHE A 11 35.83 -5.91 -24.52
N SER A 12 36.40 -4.71 -24.72
CA SER A 12 35.94 -3.49 -24.07
C SER A 12 34.58 -3.04 -24.60
N LEU A 13 34.35 -3.14 -25.91
CA LEU A 13 33.05 -2.84 -26.53
C LEU A 13 31.99 -3.87 -26.14
N ALA A 14 32.35 -5.15 -26.02
CA ALA A 14 31.45 -6.21 -25.52
C ALA A 14 31.07 -6.01 -24.05
N LYS A 15 32.00 -5.56 -23.20
CA LYS A 15 31.70 -5.18 -21.81
C LYS A 15 30.80 -3.94 -21.74
N LEU A 16 31.07 -2.93 -22.56
CA LEU A 16 30.27 -1.71 -22.60
C LEU A 16 28.85 -1.96 -23.09
N THR A 17 28.68 -2.78 -24.14
CA THR A 17 27.34 -3.14 -24.65
C THR A 17 26.54 -3.96 -23.64
N LYS A 18 27.16 -4.90 -22.92
CA LYS A 18 26.51 -5.59 -21.79
C LYS A 18 26.16 -4.63 -20.66
N PHE A 19 27.06 -3.75 -20.27
CA PHE A 19 26.83 -2.76 -19.21
C PHE A 19 25.68 -1.81 -19.56
N LEU A 20 25.64 -1.31 -20.80
CA LEU A 20 24.56 -0.46 -21.29
C LEU A 20 23.22 -1.21 -21.35
N HIS A 21 23.21 -2.48 -21.75
CA HIS A 21 22.00 -3.30 -21.76
C HIS A 21 21.48 -3.55 -20.34
N ASP A 22 22.36 -3.85 -19.39
CA ASP A 22 22.01 -4.11 -17.98
C ASP A 22 21.43 -2.86 -17.31
N SER A 23 22.07 -1.69 -17.51
CA SER A 23 21.54 -0.41 -17.02
C SER A 23 20.19 -0.04 -17.62
N THR A 24 19.97 -0.30 -18.92
CA THR A 24 18.68 -0.02 -19.57
C THR A 24 17.58 -0.94 -19.05
N LEU A 25 17.91 -2.21 -18.76
CA LEU A 25 16.98 -3.19 -18.22
C LEU A 25 16.58 -2.85 -16.78
N LEU A 26 17.54 -2.39 -15.96
CA LEU A 26 17.31 -1.87 -14.61
C LEU A 26 16.34 -0.67 -14.59
N ILE A 27 16.54 0.30 -15.49
CA ILE A 27 15.67 1.48 -15.62
C ILE A 27 14.26 1.07 -16.07
N PHE A 28 14.16 0.13 -17.02
CA PHE A 28 12.89 -0.37 -17.50
C PHE A 28 12.10 -1.13 -16.42
N MET A 29 12.78 -1.98 -15.64
CA MET A 29 12.16 -2.71 -14.52
C MET A 29 11.67 -1.76 -13.41
N GLY A 30 12.44 -0.72 -13.07
CA GLY A 30 11.99 0.31 -12.12
C GLY A 30 10.73 1.03 -12.61
N TRP A 31 10.73 1.47 -13.87
CA TRP A 31 9.56 2.09 -14.50
C TRP A 31 8.31 1.21 -14.48
N LEU A 32 8.48 -0.11 -14.68
CA LEU A 32 7.34 -1.04 -14.62
C LEU A 32 6.74 -1.11 -13.21
N ILE A 33 7.56 -1.16 -12.17
CA ILE A 33 7.08 -1.18 -10.78
C ILE A 33 6.28 0.10 -10.48
N ASP A 34 6.76 1.26 -10.92
CA ASP A 34 6.05 2.53 -10.74
C ASP A 34 4.70 2.55 -11.48
N ILE A 35 4.64 1.98 -12.69
CA ILE A 35 3.39 1.84 -13.45
C ILE A 35 2.42 0.88 -12.73
N PHE A 36 2.91 -0.25 -12.20
CA PHE A 36 2.07 -1.20 -11.46
C PHE A 36 1.56 -0.61 -10.14
N LEU A 37 2.41 0.15 -9.45
CA LEU A 37 2.04 0.86 -8.23
C LEU A 37 0.95 1.90 -8.52
N PHE A 38 1.11 2.70 -9.57
CA PHE A 38 0.08 3.64 -10.01
C PHE A 38 -1.21 2.93 -10.47
N SER A 39 -1.09 1.81 -11.17
CA SER A 39 -2.24 0.99 -11.60
C SER A 39 -3.02 0.44 -10.41
N SER A 40 -2.34 0.00 -9.34
CA SER A 40 -3.00 -0.49 -8.13
C SER A 40 -3.75 0.61 -7.39
N LEU A 41 -3.24 1.85 -7.43
CA LEU A 41 -3.89 3.00 -6.83
C LEU A 41 -5.14 3.42 -7.59
N ILE A 42 -5.10 3.41 -8.93
CA ILE A 42 -6.29 3.70 -9.76
C ILE A 42 -7.32 2.57 -9.67
N ALA A 43 -6.88 1.32 -9.49
CA ALA A 43 -7.81 0.19 -9.35
C ALA A 43 -8.80 0.42 -8.21
N ALA A 44 -8.38 1.00 -7.08
CA ALA A 44 -9.27 1.32 -5.94
C ALA A 44 -10.31 2.42 -6.21
N CYS A 45 -10.24 3.14 -7.34
CA CYS A 45 -11.16 4.25 -7.61
C CYS A 45 -12.53 3.72 -8.06
N ASP A 46 -13.45 3.57 -7.11
CA ASP A 46 -14.82 3.18 -7.39
C ASP A 46 -15.70 4.37 -7.84
N PRO A 47 -16.63 4.18 -8.80
CA PRO A 47 -17.56 5.21 -9.24
C PRO A 47 -18.73 5.33 -8.25
N VAL A 48 -18.46 5.78 -7.02
CA VAL A 48 -19.47 6.00 -5.96
C VAL A 48 -20.65 6.86 -6.45
N SER A 49 -20.39 7.75 -7.39
CA SER A 49 -21.39 8.59 -8.06
C SER A 49 -22.49 7.82 -8.80
N VAL A 50 -22.18 6.62 -9.31
CA VAL A 50 -23.15 5.77 -10.04
C VAL A 50 -24.14 5.12 -9.07
N ILE A 51 -23.69 4.82 -7.85
CA ILE A 51 -24.54 4.22 -6.81
C ILE A 51 -25.63 5.22 -6.37
N ALA A 52 -25.29 6.51 -6.25
CA ALA A 52 -26.25 7.56 -5.91
C ALA A 52 -27.36 7.72 -6.96
N VAL A 53 -27.02 7.61 -8.25
CA VAL A 53 -28.00 7.69 -9.35
C VAL A 53 -28.90 6.46 -9.40
N PHE A 54 -28.38 5.27 -9.06
CA PHE A 54 -29.19 4.06 -8.99
C PHE A 54 -30.19 4.05 -7.83
N GLU A 55 -29.90 4.77 -6.74
CA GLU A 55 -30.85 4.96 -5.65
C GLU A 55 -32.06 5.81 -6.09
N GLU A 56 -31.82 6.88 -6.86
CA GLU A 56 -32.89 7.75 -7.40
C GLU A 56 -33.76 7.06 -8.46
N MET A 57 -33.20 6.11 -9.23
CA MET A 57 -33.94 5.39 -10.27
C MET A 57 -34.75 4.19 -9.74
N HIS A 58 -34.82 3.96 -8.42
CA HIS A 58 -35.50 2.80 -7.82
C HIS A 58 -35.08 1.46 -8.45
N VAL A 59 -33.78 1.28 -8.66
CA VAL A 59 -33.22 0.05 -9.26
C VAL A 59 -33.38 -1.15 -8.30
N ASN A 60 -33.48 -2.35 -8.87
CA ASN A 60 -33.60 -3.59 -8.11
C ASN A 60 -32.48 -3.73 -7.05
N ALA A 61 -32.88 -4.00 -5.80
CA ALA A 61 -31.97 -4.14 -4.65
C ALA A 61 -30.84 -5.17 -4.88
N PHE A 62 -31.07 -6.20 -5.70
CA PHE A 62 -30.05 -7.18 -6.06
C PHE A 62 -28.88 -6.56 -6.85
N LEU A 63 -29.19 -5.65 -7.79
CA LEU A 63 -28.16 -4.98 -8.60
C LEU A 63 -27.32 -4.03 -7.73
N PHE A 64 -27.98 -3.34 -6.79
CA PHE A 64 -27.32 -2.46 -5.84
C PHE A 64 -26.32 -3.21 -4.96
N VAL A 65 -26.74 -4.32 -4.36
CA VAL A 65 -25.87 -5.13 -3.49
C VAL A 65 -24.67 -5.71 -4.26
N ASN A 66 -24.86 -6.13 -5.52
CA ASN A 66 -23.76 -6.67 -6.31
C ASN A 66 -22.71 -5.61 -6.66
N VAL A 67 -23.14 -4.44 -7.16
CA VAL A 67 -22.22 -3.33 -7.50
C VAL A 67 -21.50 -2.80 -6.26
N PHE A 68 -22.21 -2.68 -5.15
CA PHE A 68 -21.60 -2.29 -3.87
C PHE A 68 -20.58 -3.33 -3.38
N GLY A 69 -20.88 -4.62 -3.55
CA GLY A 69 -19.97 -5.71 -3.23
C GLY A 69 -18.71 -5.70 -4.09
N GLU A 70 -18.82 -5.43 -5.39
CA GLU A 70 -17.67 -5.32 -6.28
C GLU A 70 -16.77 -4.14 -5.91
N ALA A 71 -17.34 -2.97 -5.60
CA ALA A 71 -16.60 -1.80 -5.13
C ALA A 71 -15.80 -2.09 -3.85
N LEU A 72 -16.48 -2.63 -2.81
CA LEU A 72 -15.81 -2.98 -1.56
C LEU A 72 -14.70 -4.03 -1.73
N PHE A 73 -14.91 -5.01 -2.61
CA PHE A 73 -13.92 -6.04 -2.90
C PHE A 73 -12.70 -5.45 -3.63
N ASN A 74 -12.95 -4.53 -4.55
CA ASN A 74 -11.94 -3.85 -5.34
C ASN A 74 -11.06 -2.92 -4.48
N ASP A 75 -11.63 -2.14 -3.56
CA ASP A 75 -10.89 -1.33 -2.59
C ASP A 75 -9.99 -2.21 -1.69
N GLY A 76 -10.55 -3.30 -1.16
CA GLY A 76 -9.84 -4.25 -0.30
C GLY A 76 -8.63 -4.90 -0.98
N ILE A 77 -8.76 -5.34 -2.24
CA ILE A 77 -7.66 -5.98 -2.98
C ILE A 77 -6.61 -4.96 -3.42
N SER A 78 -7.06 -3.78 -3.87
CA SER A 78 -6.17 -2.75 -4.40
C SER A 78 -5.17 -2.27 -3.34
N VAL A 79 -5.61 -2.12 -2.08
CA VAL A 79 -4.71 -1.81 -0.95
C VAL A 79 -3.65 -2.88 -0.74
N VAL A 80 -4.01 -4.17 -0.82
CA VAL A 80 -3.04 -5.26 -0.63
C VAL A 80 -2.00 -5.27 -1.75
N ILE A 81 -2.46 -5.13 -2.99
CA ILE A 81 -1.59 -5.08 -4.18
C ILE A 81 -0.68 -3.85 -4.13
N TYR A 82 -1.21 -2.69 -3.74
CA TYR A 82 -0.44 -1.45 -3.57
C TYR A 82 0.71 -1.63 -2.57
N ASN A 83 0.44 -2.22 -1.40
CA ASN A 83 1.48 -2.45 -0.39
C ASN A 83 2.58 -3.41 -0.87
N ILE A 84 2.24 -4.39 -1.71
CA ILE A 84 3.23 -5.32 -2.28
C ILE A 84 4.14 -4.61 -3.28
N PHE A 85 3.57 -3.81 -4.18
CA PHE A 85 4.38 -3.05 -5.14
C PHE A 85 5.18 -1.94 -4.47
N LEU A 86 4.65 -1.34 -3.41
CA LEU A 86 5.39 -0.37 -2.60
C LEU A 86 6.61 -1.02 -1.93
N ALA A 87 6.44 -2.22 -1.34
CA ALA A 87 7.56 -2.98 -0.82
C ALA A 87 8.60 -3.27 -1.93
N PHE A 88 8.16 -3.71 -3.11
CA PHE A 88 9.08 -3.93 -4.24
C PHE A 88 9.80 -2.67 -4.72
N HIS A 89 9.15 -1.50 -4.63
CA HIS A 89 9.77 -0.21 -4.95
C HIS A 89 10.85 0.15 -3.90
N GLU A 90 10.60 -0.09 -2.62
CA GLU A 90 11.55 0.20 -1.52
C GLU A 90 12.80 -0.70 -1.54
N LEU A 91 12.67 -1.98 -1.94
CA LEU A 91 13.82 -2.90 -2.01
C LEU A 91 14.86 -2.47 -3.08
N GLY A 92 14.43 -1.75 -4.12
CA GLY A 92 15.31 -1.26 -5.19
C GLY A 92 15.81 -2.35 -6.16
N PRO A 93 16.17 -1.97 -7.40
CA PRO A 93 16.35 -2.93 -8.48
C PRO A 93 17.71 -3.64 -8.53
N GLU A 94 18.67 -3.28 -7.66
CA GLU A 94 20.02 -3.84 -7.68
C GLU A 94 20.16 -5.22 -6.99
N ASN A 95 19.14 -5.71 -6.29
CA ASN A 95 19.22 -6.96 -5.50
C ASN A 95 18.05 -7.93 -5.71
N PHE A 96 17.35 -7.89 -6.84
CA PHE A 96 16.24 -8.83 -7.09
C PHE A 96 16.74 -10.28 -7.16
N THR A 97 16.55 -11.01 -6.06
CA THR A 97 16.79 -12.44 -6.00
C THR A 97 15.46 -13.18 -6.21
N THR A 98 15.47 -14.38 -6.80
CA THR A 98 14.24 -15.16 -7.02
C THR A 98 13.42 -15.38 -5.75
N ILE A 99 14.06 -15.30 -4.59
CA ILE A 99 13.48 -15.44 -3.24
C ILE A 99 12.50 -14.29 -2.94
N ASP A 100 12.75 -13.07 -3.43
CA ASP A 100 11.93 -11.89 -3.12
C ASP A 100 10.57 -11.94 -3.82
N TYR A 101 10.51 -12.51 -5.03
CA TYR A 101 9.24 -12.74 -5.74
C TYR A 101 8.36 -13.77 -5.02
N VAL A 102 8.98 -14.84 -4.50
CA VAL A 102 8.25 -15.87 -3.73
C VAL A 102 7.79 -15.29 -2.39
N ALA A 103 8.65 -14.51 -1.72
CA ALA A 103 8.29 -13.83 -0.48
C ALA A 103 7.13 -12.84 -0.66
N GLY A 104 7.12 -12.07 -1.76
CA GLY A 104 6.00 -11.18 -2.10
C GLY A 104 4.70 -11.95 -2.37
N GLY A 105 4.79 -13.07 -3.10
CA GLY A 105 3.64 -13.94 -3.34
C GLY A 105 3.06 -14.56 -2.05
N VAL A 106 3.92 -15.03 -1.14
CA VAL A 106 3.47 -15.57 0.16
C VAL A 106 2.86 -14.46 1.02
N SER A 107 3.47 -13.27 1.03
CA SER A 107 2.99 -12.12 1.79
C SER A 107 1.58 -11.69 1.35
N PHE A 108 1.28 -11.76 0.04
CA PHE A 108 -0.07 -11.54 -0.48
C PHE A 108 -1.10 -12.46 0.17
N PHE A 109 -0.85 -13.77 0.17
CA PHE A 109 -1.80 -14.73 0.76
C PHE A 109 -1.94 -14.55 2.27
N VAL A 110 -0.86 -14.22 2.98
CA VAL A 110 -0.92 -13.98 4.43
C VAL A 110 -1.76 -12.74 4.74
N VAL A 111 -1.56 -11.63 4.04
CA VAL A 111 -2.32 -10.40 4.24
C VAL A 111 -3.78 -10.58 3.82
N ALA A 112 -4.04 -11.21 2.67
CA ALA A 112 -5.39 -11.47 2.18
C ALA A 112 -6.17 -12.42 3.11
N ALA A 113 -5.60 -13.56 3.48
CA ALA A 113 -6.25 -14.52 4.37
C ALA A 113 -6.39 -13.96 5.79
N GLY A 114 -5.39 -13.22 6.28
CA GLY A 114 -5.44 -12.53 7.57
C GLY A 114 -6.55 -11.48 7.63
N GLY A 115 -6.69 -10.67 6.58
CA GLY A 115 -7.76 -9.68 6.46
C GLY A 115 -9.16 -10.31 6.47
N VAL A 116 -9.36 -11.38 5.70
CA VAL A 116 -10.65 -12.12 5.69
C VAL A 116 -10.95 -12.74 7.05
N LEU A 117 -9.96 -13.35 7.69
CA LEU A 117 -10.12 -13.98 9.00
C LEU A 117 -10.47 -12.96 10.08
N LEU A 118 -9.72 -11.84 10.14
CA LEU A 118 -9.99 -10.75 11.09
C LEU A 118 -11.36 -10.12 10.84
N GLY A 119 -11.73 -9.89 9.57
CA GLY A 119 -13.04 -9.38 9.20
C GLY A 119 -14.18 -10.30 9.63
N LEU A 120 -14.03 -11.61 9.47
CA LEU A 120 -15.03 -12.59 9.90
C LEU A 120 -15.19 -12.62 11.43
N ILE A 121 -14.07 -12.60 12.17
CA ILE A 121 -14.10 -12.55 13.64
C ILE A 121 -14.82 -11.28 14.11
N PHE A 122 -14.49 -10.12 13.53
CA PHE A 122 -15.16 -8.86 13.85
C PHE A 122 -16.66 -8.90 13.52
N ALA A 123 -17.03 -9.43 12.36
CA ALA A 123 -18.43 -9.56 11.96
C ALA A 123 -19.23 -10.42 12.96
N ILE A 124 -18.67 -11.54 13.43
CA ILE A 124 -19.31 -12.42 14.43
C ILE A 124 -19.47 -11.70 15.77
N ILE A 125 -18.44 -10.97 16.23
CA ILE A 125 -18.49 -10.20 17.48
C ILE A 125 -19.58 -9.13 17.41
N VAL A 126 -19.64 -8.35 16.33
CA VAL A 126 -20.65 -7.30 16.13
C VAL A 126 -22.06 -7.90 16.05
N ALA A 127 -22.23 -9.01 15.35
CA ALA A 127 -23.51 -9.72 15.28
C ALA A 127 -23.95 -10.21 16.67
N PHE A 128 -23.04 -10.74 17.48
CA PHE A 128 -23.34 -11.19 18.84
C PHE A 128 -23.73 -10.03 19.76
N ILE A 129 -23.02 -8.89 19.71
CA ILE A 129 -23.34 -7.69 20.50
C ILE A 129 -24.72 -7.12 20.10
N THR A 130 -25.01 -7.08 18.80
CA THR A 130 -26.28 -6.56 18.28
C THR A 130 -27.46 -7.45 18.68
N ASN A 131 -27.28 -8.77 18.68
CA ASN A 131 -28.29 -9.72 19.13
C ASN A 131 -28.60 -9.62 20.63
N ARG A 132 -27.67 -9.09 21.45
CA ARG A 132 -27.89 -8.87 22.89
C ARG A 132 -28.51 -7.52 23.22
N SER A 133 -28.55 -6.58 22.27
CA SER A 133 -28.90 -5.18 22.52
C SER A 133 -30.31 -4.79 22.04
N THR A 134 -31.05 -5.71 21.41
CA THR A 134 -32.38 -5.41 20.85
C THR A 134 -33.46 -5.49 21.93
N THR A 135 -33.90 -4.32 22.40
CA THR A 135 -35.23 -4.15 23.00
C THR A 135 -36.22 -3.77 21.88
N PRO A 136 -37.35 -4.48 21.72
CA PRO A 136 -38.19 -4.38 20.51
C PRO A 136 -39.05 -3.09 20.36
N CYS A 137 -38.80 -2.01 21.11
CA CYS A 137 -39.81 -0.95 21.27
C CYS A 137 -39.39 0.53 21.07
N ALA A 138 -38.18 0.87 20.59
CA ALA A 138 -37.79 2.28 20.33
C ALA A 138 -37.12 2.50 18.96
N GLU A 139 -37.41 1.61 18.02
CA GLU A 139 -36.48 1.17 16.96
C GLU A 139 -36.42 2.05 15.70
N SER A 140 -37.46 2.82 15.35
CA SER A 140 -37.55 3.34 13.97
C SER A 140 -36.99 4.74 13.71
N ARG A 141 -36.72 5.57 14.73
CA ARG A 141 -36.35 7.00 14.50
C ARG A 141 -35.00 7.43 15.11
N THR A 142 -34.46 6.65 16.05
CA THR A 142 -33.13 6.85 16.64
C THR A 142 -32.09 5.88 16.06
N LEU A 143 -32.48 4.70 15.56
CA LEU A 143 -31.54 3.75 14.95
C LEU A 143 -31.00 4.18 13.59
N LEU A 144 -31.70 5.00 12.81
CA LEU A 144 -31.16 5.55 11.58
C LEU A 144 -30.02 6.55 11.87
N LYS A 145 -30.16 7.36 12.92
CA LYS A 145 -29.07 8.25 13.39
C LYS A 145 -27.95 7.48 14.06
N HIS A 146 -28.27 6.50 14.90
CA HIS A 146 -27.25 5.76 15.63
C HIS A 146 -26.49 4.77 14.74
N ARG A 147 -27.15 4.07 13.81
CA ARG A 147 -26.47 3.21 12.82
C ARG A 147 -25.54 4.01 11.91
N ALA A 148 -26.00 5.17 11.42
CA ALA A 148 -25.14 6.07 10.63
C ALA A 148 -23.91 6.55 11.42
N THR A 149 -24.06 6.85 12.72
CA THR A 149 -22.94 7.32 13.55
C THR A 149 -21.96 6.20 13.90
N THR A 150 -22.46 4.98 14.14
CA THR A 150 -21.61 3.81 14.46
C THR A 150 -20.90 3.27 13.22
N GLN A 151 -21.54 3.30 12.05
CA GLN A 151 -20.88 3.00 10.77
C GLN A 151 -19.81 4.04 10.43
N LEU A 152 -20.07 5.33 10.67
CA LEU A 152 -19.07 6.37 10.45
C LEU A 152 -17.89 6.29 11.44
N ILE A 153 -18.08 5.80 12.67
CA ILE A 153 -16.98 5.57 13.64
C ILE A 153 -16.17 4.31 13.29
N ILE A 154 -16.81 3.24 12.81
CA ILE A 154 -16.10 2.04 12.34
C ILE A 154 -15.36 2.33 11.05
N ASP A 155 -15.99 3.03 10.10
CA ASP A 155 -15.34 3.46 8.85
C ASP A 155 -14.18 4.43 9.12
N LEU A 156 -14.35 5.43 10.00
CA LEU A 156 -13.25 6.36 10.33
C LEU A 156 -12.11 5.70 11.12
N ASN A 157 -12.37 4.72 11.99
CA ASN A 157 -11.31 4.05 12.74
C ASN A 157 -10.59 2.97 11.92
N VAL A 158 -11.30 2.22 11.08
CA VAL A 158 -10.70 1.19 10.20
C VAL A 158 -9.94 1.83 9.05
N GLN A 159 -10.50 2.88 8.42
CA GLN A 159 -9.76 3.64 7.40
C GLN A 159 -8.54 4.34 8.02
N ARG A 160 -8.63 4.85 9.26
CA ARG A 160 -7.47 5.44 9.95
C ARG A 160 -6.38 4.42 10.29
N GLU A 161 -6.66 3.16 10.62
CA GLU A 161 -5.59 2.17 10.84
C GLU A 161 -5.00 1.63 9.52
N VAL A 162 -5.83 1.42 8.49
CA VAL A 162 -5.39 0.87 7.19
C VAL A 162 -4.66 1.92 6.32
N TYR A 163 -5.09 3.19 6.32
CA TYR A 163 -4.41 4.25 5.56
C TYR A 163 -3.19 4.82 6.28
N GLN A 164 -3.13 4.76 7.62
CA GLN A 164 -2.02 5.36 8.37
C GLN A 164 -0.85 4.37 8.61
N ALA A 165 -1.07 3.06 8.48
CA ALA A 165 -0.02 2.05 8.57
C ALA A 165 1.13 2.26 7.56
N PRO A 166 0.89 2.51 6.25
CA PRO A 166 1.99 2.76 5.30
C PRO A 166 2.64 4.13 5.48
N ILE A 167 1.89 5.16 5.91
CA ILE A 167 2.42 6.53 6.11
C ILE A 167 3.32 6.59 7.36
N ALA A 168 3.01 5.81 8.40
CA ALA A 168 3.83 5.72 9.61
C ALA A 168 5.18 5.02 9.38
N ALA A 169 5.26 4.06 8.46
CA ALA A 169 6.52 3.42 8.07
C ALA A 169 7.48 4.39 7.37
N SER A 170 6.98 5.16 6.39
CA SER A 170 7.76 6.20 5.69
C SER A 170 8.17 7.37 6.61
N SER A 171 7.35 7.71 7.61
CA SER A 171 7.69 8.76 8.59
C SER A 171 8.73 8.31 9.62
N TYR A 172 8.76 7.02 9.99
CA TYR A 172 9.80 6.47 10.87
C TYR A 172 11.18 6.46 10.20
N GLU A 173 11.25 6.15 8.90
CA GLU A 173 12.51 6.15 8.14
C GLU A 173 13.03 7.58 7.93
N ASN A 174 12.16 8.52 7.56
CA ASN A 174 12.51 9.94 7.47
C ASN A 174 12.87 10.58 8.82
N GLY A 175 12.26 10.11 9.92
CA GLY A 175 12.57 10.53 11.29
C GLY A 175 13.90 9.97 11.83
N ALA A 176 14.27 8.75 11.46
CA ALA A 176 15.56 8.16 11.75
C ALA A 176 16.70 8.86 10.98
N VAL A 177 16.49 9.20 9.70
CA VAL A 177 17.44 9.97 8.89
C VAL A 177 17.60 11.41 9.40
N ARG A 178 16.51 12.08 9.83
CA ARG A 178 16.59 13.41 10.47
C ARG A 178 17.27 13.37 11.84
N SER A 179 17.01 12.35 12.65
CA SER A 179 17.64 12.21 13.97
C SER A 179 19.13 11.86 13.88
N ALA A 180 19.55 11.07 12.89
CA ALA A 180 20.96 10.84 12.57
C ALA A 180 21.66 12.12 12.06
N GLY A 181 20.97 12.92 11.23
CA GLY A 181 21.47 14.21 10.75
C GLY A 181 21.60 15.29 11.83
N ILE A 182 20.69 15.32 12.81
CA ILE A 182 20.73 16.25 13.94
C ILE A 182 21.83 15.86 14.94
N LYS A 183 22.04 14.55 15.19
CA LYS A 183 23.13 14.08 16.07
C LYS A 183 24.52 14.40 15.51
N ASN A 184 24.72 14.24 14.20
CA ASN A 184 25.96 14.65 13.53
C ASN A 184 26.17 16.17 13.53
N ARG A 185 25.10 16.96 13.41
CA ARG A 185 25.16 18.43 13.44
C ARG A 185 25.40 18.98 14.86
N SER A 186 24.89 18.34 15.91
CA SER A 186 25.21 18.71 17.30
C SER A 186 26.67 18.42 17.65
N GLN A 187 27.25 17.29 17.20
CA GLN A 187 28.67 17.00 17.43
C GLN A 187 29.61 17.98 16.70
N THR A 188 29.28 18.43 15.48
CA THR A 188 30.09 19.44 14.77
C THR A 188 29.95 20.84 15.37
N ILE A 189 28.84 21.14 16.05
CA ILE A 189 28.63 22.41 16.73
C ILE A 189 29.42 22.42 18.04
N ASP A 190 29.35 21.37 18.86
CA ASP A 190 30.11 21.28 20.12
C ASP A 190 31.64 21.31 19.91
N GLU A 191 32.15 20.77 18.80
CA GLU A 191 33.57 20.86 18.44
C GLU A 191 34.00 22.27 17.97
N LYS A 192 33.07 23.06 17.42
CA LYS A 192 33.36 24.42 16.93
C LYS A 192 33.41 25.46 18.05
N TYR A 193 32.77 25.23 19.20
CA TYR A 193 32.77 26.16 20.34
C TYR A 193 33.88 25.88 21.37
N ASN A 194 34.66 24.81 21.22
CA ASN A 194 35.73 24.44 22.15
C ASN A 194 37.14 24.95 21.76
N CYS A 195 37.23 25.77 20.71
CA CYS A 195 38.47 26.43 20.26
C CYS A 195 38.47 27.95 20.54
N PHE A 196 37.54 28.43 21.38
CA PHE A 196 37.41 29.85 21.76
C PHE A 196 37.45 30.08 23.28
N THR A 197 38.09 29.18 24.01
CA THR A 197 38.55 29.37 25.40
C THR A 197 40.02 28.98 25.49
#